data_AF-A0A934WX16-F1
#
_entry.id   AF-A0A934WX16-F1
#
_cell.length_a   1.000
_cell.length_b   1.000
_cell.length_c   1.000
_cell.angle_alpha   90.00
_cell.angle_beta   90.00
_cell.angle_gamma   90.00
#
_symmetry.space_group_name_H-M   'P 1'
#
loop_
_entity.id
_entity.type
_entity.pdbx_description
1 polymer ?
#
loop_
_entity_poly.entity_id
_entity_poly.type
_entity_poly.pdbx_seq_one_letter_code
_entity_poly.pdbx_strand_id
1 'polypeptide(L)'
;MTKIIKITVAILICTCTSGYSQTYVGYKTDWNGNIFDGYFDPIIYSPENKLTEIFNVESYEIGHYYNRSGSKVRGLIKFKGDKILFKNGEGEFRDKIKPEEVQGFVIGVDSFFVISKYFNQNTLKDKPDYAQFISEFGDMTFAKHYHFRKMYSSGQSPIVETYLVKEKGSEFWQNFPDNKYFKEKALKYFSDIPSLKEKITSGQYEYNNILSIIKTAEYYEKYHNDEPILYDKYWQETGNIENAFFYSKIVEKKDSLWNLDYYNIEDTIKLYSATYSSFYPNIKNGIFESYYPNGYIRQEIIYEDNDPKEVKIYNQKGNLKKYYKYIETNTYGAQNKVEYISIIDSTGTNILESNNYTEINEYDQLNNTTHTNIFRKNTLVSSYRIGEDSDTIFQITDDRYNFKIKRLQKKFTNHINQYFYDEALSVNAQGFLLIHFVLDDRGNVVDYSLLNEIHPQINGLVNNFIKYYLFNKRAFRPYKKNRVKRYSEFVAPVEFSINRYYRQPVNYYHLNHLHMHMHHQRMMNNFNPPASPMGY
;
A
#
# COMPACT_ATOMS: atom_id res chain seq x y z
N MET A 1 -56.74 1.01 13.92
CA MET A 1 -55.86 -0.15 13.61
C MET A 1 -54.81 0.33 12.61
N THR A 2 -53.89 1.20 13.05
CA THR A 2 -53.04 1.98 12.15
C THR A 2 -51.83 2.52 12.93
N LYS A 3 -50.64 2.43 12.33
CA LYS A 3 -49.32 2.97 12.74
C LYS A 3 -48.42 2.09 13.62
N ILE A 4 -47.81 1.05 13.03
CA ILE A 4 -46.47 0.57 13.45
C ILE A 4 -45.69 0.07 12.21
N ILE A 5 -45.42 0.93 11.21
CA ILE A 5 -44.45 0.61 10.14
C ILE A 5 -43.87 1.94 9.59
N LYS A 6 -42.97 2.64 10.30
CA LYS A 6 -42.11 3.72 9.74
C LYS A 6 -40.85 4.03 10.58
N ILE A 7 -40.19 3.04 11.22
CA ILE A 7 -38.91 3.27 11.93
C ILE A 7 -37.77 2.33 11.49
N THR A 8 -37.99 1.41 10.53
CA THR A 8 -36.95 0.45 10.11
C THR A 8 -36.14 0.90 8.88
N VAL A 9 -36.49 2.01 8.22
CA VAL A 9 -35.84 2.44 6.96
C VAL A 9 -34.82 3.58 7.14
N ALA A 10 -34.76 4.23 8.31
CA ALA A 10 -33.82 5.34 8.56
C ALA A 10 -32.47 4.91 9.18
N ILE A 11 -32.28 3.63 9.52
CA ILE A 11 -31.03 3.11 10.11
C ILE A 11 -30.15 2.39 9.07
N LEU A 12 -30.62 2.24 7.82
CA LEU A 12 -29.90 1.53 6.76
C LEU A 12 -29.02 2.42 5.84
N ILE A 13 -28.85 3.71 6.14
CA ILE A 13 -28.02 4.67 5.37
C ILE A 13 -26.87 5.20 6.24
N CYS A 14 -26.34 4.35 7.13
CA CYS A 14 -25.01 4.53 7.73
C CYS A 14 -24.16 3.30 7.46
N THR A 15 -24.25 2.72 6.25
CA THR A 15 -23.19 1.84 5.78
C THR A 15 -21.99 2.72 5.47
N CYS A 16 -21.12 2.85 6.47
CA CYS A 16 -19.86 3.57 6.44
C CYS A 16 -19.11 3.31 5.13
N THR A 17 -19.21 4.23 4.18
CA THR A 17 -18.28 4.39 3.07
C THR A 17 -17.01 5.08 3.61
N SER A 18 -16.40 4.49 4.65
CA SER A 18 -15.20 5.02 5.31
C SER A 18 -13.94 4.72 4.48
N GLY A 19 -13.87 5.23 3.26
CA GLY A 19 -12.62 5.37 2.52
C GLY A 19 -11.91 6.65 2.95
N TYR A 20 -11.31 6.67 4.16
CA TYR A 20 -10.60 7.86 4.62
C TYR A 20 -9.19 7.89 4.03
N SER A 21 -9.06 8.56 2.89
CA SER A 21 -7.76 8.95 2.32
C SER A 21 -6.87 9.63 3.35
N GLN A 22 -7.44 10.49 4.18
CA GLN A 22 -6.78 11.14 5.31
C GLN A 22 -7.56 10.80 6.58
N THR A 23 -7.02 9.94 7.44
CA THR A 23 -7.71 9.57 8.69
C THR A 23 -7.25 10.50 9.81
N TYR A 24 -8.17 11.18 10.50
CA TYR A 24 -7.82 12.01 11.65
C TYR A 24 -7.48 11.10 12.85
N VAL A 25 -6.23 11.12 13.31
CA VAL A 25 -5.68 10.25 14.39
C VAL A 25 -5.12 11.04 15.59
N GLY A 26 -5.20 12.37 15.54
CA GLY A 26 -4.72 13.25 16.61
C GLY A 26 -3.20 13.39 16.66
N TYR A 27 -2.68 13.84 17.80
CA TYR A 27 -1.25 14.01 18.03
C TYR A 27 -0.64 12.75 18.66
N LYS A 28 0.05 11.93 17.86
CA LYS A 28 0.59 10.64 18.28
C LYS A 28 1.98 10.41 17.73
N THR A 29 2.71 9.47 18.34
CA THR A 29 4.02 9.03 17.85
C THR A 29 4.01 7.51 17.67
N ASP A 30 4.43 7.02 16.51
CA ASP A 30 4.61 5.60 16.29
C ASP A 30 5.89 5.07 16.93
N TRP A 31 6.05 3.75 16.97
CA TRP A 31 7.23 3.14 17.57
C TRP A 31 8.54 3.34 16.78
N ASN A 32 8.50 4.01 15.61
CA ASN A 32 9.68 4.47 14.87
C ASN A 32 10.02 5.93 15.21
N GLY A 33 9.22 6.59 16.05
CA GLY A 33 9.36 8.01 16.32
C GLY A 33 8.70 8.93 15.29
N ASN A 34 7.95 8.38 14.31
CA ASN A 34 7.21 9.20 13.37
C ASN A 34 6.03 9.85 14.08
N ILE A 35 5.89 11.16 13.89
CA ILE A 35 4.84 11.96 14.54
C ILE A 35 3.66 12.10 13.59
N PHE A 36 2.48 11.71 14.07
CA PHE A 36 1.21 12.09 13.48
C PHE A 36 0.79 13.44 14.08
N ASP A 37 0.70 14.48 13.24
CA ASP A 37 0.17 15.80 13.63
C ASP A 37 -1.23 15.94 13.06
N GLY A 38 -2.17 15.26 13.71
CA GLY A 38 -3.58 15.28 13.37
C GLY A 38 -4.01 14.13 12.47
N TYR A 39 -3.31 13.82 11.39
CA TYR A 39 -3.78 12.83 10.41
C TYR A 39 -2.77 11.72 10.12
N PHE A 40 -3.31 10.58 9.74
CA PHE A 40 -2.64 9.48 9.08
C PHE A 40 -2.93 9.55 7.58
N ASP A 41 -1.85 9.57 6.80
CA ASP A 41 -1.89 9.58 5.35
C ASP A 41 -1.28 8.28 4.82
N PRO A 42 -2.07 7.37 4.25
CA PRO A 42 -1.57 6.12 3.73
C PRO A 42 -0.47 6.42 2.70
N ILE A 43 -0.69 7.26 1.67
CA ILE A 43 0.24 7.48 0.53
C ILE A 43 1.70 7.84 0.92
N ILE A 44 1.92 8.49 2.07
CA ILE A 44 3.26 8.90 2.52
C ILE A 44 3.77 8.09 3.71
N TYR A 45 2.92 7.29 4.37
CA TYR A 45 3.31 6.56 5.56
C TYR A 45 4.10 5.30 5.21
N SER A 46 5.36 5.25 5.63
CA SER A 46 6.25 4.12 5.35
C SER A 46 7.19 3.84 6.53
N PRO A 47 6.66 3.29 7.64
CA PRO A 47 7.45 2.99 8.82
C PRO A 47 8.50 1.89 8.54
N GLU A 48 9.71 2.06 9.07
CA GLU A 48 10.79 1.07 8.97
C GLU A 48 10.43 -0.21 9.75
N ASN A 49 10.09 -0.05 11.02
CA ASN A 49 9.59 -1.12 11.86
C ASN A 49 8.07 -1.17 11.81
N LYS A 50 7.53 -2.38 11.61
CA LYS A 50 6.10 -2.67 11.52
C LYS A 50 5.87 -4.14 11.85
N LEU A 51 4.65 -4.47 12.25
CA LEU A 51 4.19 -5.86 12.11
C LEU A 51 3.75 -6.04 10.67
N THR A 52 4.07 -7.16 10.06
CA THR A 52 3.73 -7.43 8.67
C THR A 52 3.04 -8.78 8.56
N GLU A 53 1.92 -8.83 7.86
CA GLU A 53 1.29 -10.06 7.39
C GLU A 53 1.25 -10.04 5.86
N ILE A 54 1.89 -11.05 5.25
CA ILE A 54 1.87 -11.22 3.80
C ILE A 54 1.06 -12.46 3.51
N PHE A 55 -0.17 -12.26 3.06
CA PHE A 55 -1.01 -13.36 2.64
C PHE A 55 -0.56 -13.86 1.27
N ASN A 56 -0.01 -15.07 1.22
CA ASN A 56 0.31 -15.74 -0.03
C ASN A 56 -0.94 -16.45 -0.50
N VAL A 57 -1.58 -15.95 -1.56
CA VAL A 57 -2.82 -16.55 -2.04
C VAL A 57 -2.52 -17.86 -2.76
N GLU A 58 -2.58 -18.95 -2.01
CA GLU A 58 -2.66 -20.31 -2.54
C GLU A 58 -4.07 -20.89 -2.42
N SER A 59 -5.03 -20.13 -1.89
CA SER A 59 -6.42 -20.56 -1.71
C SER A 59 -7.28 -20.23 -2.93
N TYR A 60 -8.55 -20.63 -2.84
CA TYR A 60 -9.60 -20.20 -3.74
C TYR A 60 -9.99 -18.77 -3.40
N GLU A 61 -10.08 -17.89 -4.39
CA GLU A 61 -10.52 -16.50 -4.25
C GLU A 61 -11.89 -16.31 -4.90
N ILE A 62 -12.67 -15.38 -4.36
CA ILE A 62 -13.92 -14.96 -5.00
C ILE A 62 -13.60 -14.36 -6.37
N GLY A 63 -14.38 -14.76 -7.37
CA GLY A 63 -14.22 -14.32 -8.73
C GLY A 63 -15.39 -14.71 -9.63
N HIS A 64 -15.19 -14.57 -10.93
CA HIS A 64 -16.15 -15.00 -11.94
C HIS A 64 -15.46 -15.27 -13.26
N TYR A 65 -16.08 -16.08 -14.11
CA TYR A 65 -15.68 -16.22 -15.50
C TYR A 65 -16.84 -15.90 -16.43
N TYR A 66 -16.51 -15.59 -17.68
CA TYR A 66 -17.48 -15.44 -18.76
C TYR A 66 -17.41 -16.68 -19.63
N ASN A 67 -18.51 -17.44 -19.71
CA ASN A 67 -18.58 -18.62 -20.58
C ASN A 67 -18.54 -18.20 -22.06
N ARG A 68 -18.57 -19.17 -22.99
CA ARG A 68 -18.58 -18.86 -24.43
C ARG A 68 -19.73 -17.95 -24.90
N SER A 69 -20.89 -18.02 -24.24
CA SER A 69 -22.04 -17.16 -24.55
C SER A 69 -21.95 -15.76 -23.91
N GLY A 70 -20.86 -15.45 -23.20
CA GLY A 70 -20.69 -14.18 -22.48
C GLY A 70 -21.44 -14.12 -21.14
N SER A 71 -22.07 -15.21 -20.71
CA SER A 71 -22.77 -15.27 -19.43
C SER A 71 -21.78 -15.34 -18.28
N LYS A 72 -21.97 -14.45 -17.29
CA LYS A 72 -21.14 -14.37 -16.08
C LYS A 72 -21.49 -15.50 -15.11
N VAL A 73 -20.51 -16.32 -14.75
CA VAL A 73 -20.63 -17.38 -13.74
C VAL A 73 -19.76 -17.01 -12.55
N ARG A 74 -20.40 -16.75 -11.40
CA ARG A 74 -19.73 -16.38 -10.14
C ARG A 74 -19.34 -17.62 -9.36
N GLY A 75 -18.23 -17.55 -8.64
CA GLY A 75 -17.79 -18.62 -7.76
C GLY A 75 -16.40 -18.35 -7.21
N LEU A 76 -15.68 -19.43 -6.93
CA LEU A 76 -14.34 -19.39 -6.39
C LEU A 76 -13.33 -19.85 -7.44
N ILE A 77 -12.28 -19.08 -7.69
CA ILE A 77 -11.23 -19.38 -8.67
C ILE A 77 -9.90 -19.57 -7.94
N LYS A 78 -9.11 -20.56 -8.37
CA LYS A 78 -7.76 -20.79 -7.88
C LYS A 78 -6.83 -21.08 -9.04
N PHE A 79 -5.65 -20.46 -9.01
CA PHE A 79 -4.54 -20.91 -9.81
C PHE A 79 -3.79 -22.07 -9.13
N LYS A 80 -3.51 -23.13 -9.89
CA LYS A 80 -2.70 -24.26 -9.45
C LYS A 80 -1.74 -24.66 -10.57
N GLY A 81 -0.57 -24.03 -10.60
CA GLY A 81 0.36 -24.14 -11.73
C GLY A 81 -0.32 -23.63 -13.00
N ASP A 82 -0.26 -24.41 -14.08
CA ASP A 82 -0.88 -24.12 -15.38
C ASP A 82 -2.40 -24.32 -15.43
N LYS A 83 -3.05 -24.56 -14.29
CA LYS A 83 -4.49 -24.87 -14.22
C LYS A 83 -5.23 -23.78 -13.49
N ILE A 84 -6.36 -23.39 -14.07
CA ILE A 84 -7.40 -22.61 -13.41
C ILE A 84 -8.45 -23.58 -12.89
N LEU A 85 -8.66 -23.55 -11.58
CA LEU A 85 -9.68 -24.35 -10.91
C LEU A 85 -10.84 -23.46 -10.49
N PHE A 86 -12.04 -23.99 -10.55
CA PHE A 86 -13.28 -23.29 -10.22
C PHE A 86 -14.20 -24.15 -9.35
N LYS A 87 -15.01 -23.48 -8.53
CA LYS A 87 -16.12 -24.05 -7.74
C LYS A 87 -17.25 -23.04 -7.70
N ASN A 88 -18.53 -23.43 -7.79
CA ASN A 88 -19.61 -22.43 -7.60
C ASN A 88 -19.75 -22.00 -6.13
N GLY A 89 -19.37 -22.87 -5.19
CA GLY A 89 -19.42 -22.57 -3.76
C GLY A 89 -18.49 -23.43 -2.91
N GLU A 90 -18.46 -23.14 -1.61
CA GLU A 90 -17.73 -23.95 -0.64
C GLU A 90 -18.34 -25.36 -0.56
N GLY A 91 -17.49 -26.39 -0.67
CA GLY A 91 -17.91 -27.79 -0.66
C GLY A 91 -18.26 -28.39 -2.03
N GLU A 92 -18.35 -27.57 -3.09
CA GLU A 92 -18.61 -28.09 -4.43
C GLU A 92 -17.38 -28.75 -5.09
N PHE A 93 -17.66 -29.59 -6.10
CA PHE A 93 -16.63 -30.24 -6.89
C PHE A 93 -15.80 -29.20 -7.64
N ARG A 94 -14.50 -29.47 -7.74
CA ARG A 94 -13.58 -28.59 -8.47
C ARG A 94 -13.64 -28.90 -9.96
N ASP A 95 -13.92 -27.90 -10.76
CA ASP A 95 -13.82 -28.00 -12.21
C ASP A 95 -12.58 -27.27 -12.71
N LYS A 96 -11.91 -27.84 -13.70
CA LYS A 96 -10.84 -27.14 -14.41
C LYS A 96 -11.50 -26.29 -15.50
N ILE A 97 -11.33 -24.98 -15.44
CA ILE A 97 -11.70 -24.11 -16.55
C ILE A 97 -10.59 -24.19 -17.59
N LYS A 98 -10.95 -24.51 -18.85
CA LYS A 98 -10.01 -24.46 -19.97
C LYS A 98 -10.18 -23.19 -20.79
N PRO A 99 -9.10 -22.64 -21.40
CA PRO A 99 -9.20 -21.45 -22.25
C PRO A 99 -10.21 -21.61 -23.38
N GLU A 100 -10.40 -22.82 -23.90
CA GLU A 100 -11.37 -23.06 -24.96
C GLU A 100 -12.81 -22.88 -24.47
N GLU A 101 -13.12 -23.02 -23.18
CA GLU A 101 -14.49 -23.06 -22.63
C GLU A 101 -15.01 -21.68 -22.19
N VAL A 102 -14.14 -20.67 -22.14
CA VAL A 102 -14.45 -19.34 -21.58
C VAL A 102 -13.89 -18.22 -22.45
N GLN A 103 -14.40 -17.00 -22.25
CA GLN A 103 -13.83 -15.80 -22.87
C GLN A 103 -12.74 -15.17 -21.97
N GLY A 104 -12.87 -15.34 -20.66
CA GLY A 104 -11.97 -14.79 -19.66
C GLY A 104 -12.51 -14.99 -18.24
N PHE A 105 -11.74 -14.56 -17.26
CA PHE A 105 -12.12 -14.62 -15.85
C PHE A 105 -11.50 -13.49 -15.04
N VAL A 106 -12.10 -13.19 -13.90
CA VAL A 106 -11.62 -12.24 -12.90
C VAL A 106 -11.42 -12.98 -11.60
N ILE A 107 -10.26 -12.82 -10.99
CA ILE A 107 -9.90 -13.41 -9.70
C ILE A 107 -9.38 -12.31 -8.78
N GLY A 108 -10.05 -12.10 -7.65
CA GLY A 108 -9.85 -10.89 -6.86
C GLY A 108 -10.15 -9.66 -7.72
N VAL A 109 -9.14 -8.81 -7.91
CA VAL A 109 -9.26 -7.58 -8.74
C VAL A 109 -8.42 -7.64 -10.02
N ASP A 110 -7.88 -8.81 -10.38
CA ASP A 110 -7.12 -9.05 -11.60
C ASP A 110 -7.98 -9.68 -12.69
N SER A 111 -7.83 -9.17 -13.93
CA SER A 111 -8.57 -9.65 -15.10
C SER A 111 -7.68 -10.49 -16.00
N PHE A 112 -8.20 -11.64 -16.40
CA PHE A 112 -7.60 -12.57 -17.34
C PHE A 112 -8.54 -12.79 -18.51
N PHE A 113 -7.97 -12.94 -19.70
CA PHE A 113 -8.75 -13.19 -20.91
C PHE A 113 -8.05 -14.23 -21.77
N VAL A 114 -8.82 -14.81 -22.69
CA VAL A 114 -8.31 -15.84 -23.58
C VAL A 114 -7.65 -15.21 -24.80
N ILE A 115 -6.41 -15.60 -25.06
CA ILE A 115 -5.64 -15.24 -26.24
C ILE A 115 -5.44 -16.44 -27.15
N SER A 116 -5.29 -16.18 -28.44
CA SER A 116 -4.91 -17.16 -29.47
C SER A 116 -4.04 -16.46 -30.52
N LYS A 117 -3.38 -17.21 -31.41
CA LYS A 117 -2.51 -16.66 -32.47
C LYS A 117 -1.44 -15.72 -31.90
N TYR A 118 -0.67 -16.19 -30.90
CA TYR A 118 0.37 -15.39 -30.25
C TYR A 118 1.77 -15.93 -30.57
N PHE A 119 2.76 -15.05 -30.66
CA PHE A 119 4.15 -15.47 -30.81
C PHE A 119 4.77 -15.77 -29.44
N ASN A 120 5.49 -16.89 -29.32
CA ASN A 120 6.34 -17.19 -28.19
C ASN A 120 7.68 -17.69 -28.69
N GLN A 121 8.77 -16.98 -28.35
CA GLN A 121 10.12 -17.26 -28.86
C GLN A 121 10.12 -17.43 -30.40
N ASN A 122 9.48 -16.48 -31.11
CA ASN A 122 9.30 -16.47 -32.57
C ASN A 122 8.49 -17.65 -33.15
N THR A 123 7.85 -18.47 -32.32
CA THR A 123 6.95 -19.54 -32.77
C THR A 123 5.50 -19.10 -32.61
N LEU A 124 4.71 -19.18 -33.69
CA LEU A 124 3.27 -18.93 -33.63
C LEU A 124 2.58 -20.02 -32.81
N LYS A 125 1.72 -19.62 -31.86
CA LYS A 125 0.89 -20.48 -31.03
C LYS A 125 -0.57 -20.17 -31.31
N ASP A 126 -1.26 -21.12 -31.94
CA ASP A 126 -2.68 -20.98 -32.26
C ASP A 126 -3.60 -21.51 -31.15
N LYS A 127 -3.06 -22.34 -30.26
CA LYS A 127 -3.84 -22.90 -29.15
C LYS A 127 -4.26 -21.79 -28.17
N PRO A 128 -5.54 -21.72 -27.79
CA PRO A 128 -6.02 -20.77 -26.79
C PRO A 128 -5.29 -20.90 -25.45
N ASP A 129 -4.99 -19.76 -24.83
CA ASP A 129 -4.32 -19.67 -23.53
C ASP A 129 -4.81 -18.46 -22.74
N TYR A 130 -4.48 -18.37 -21.45
CA TYR A 130 -4.84 -17.23 -20.61
C TYR A 130 -3.73 -16.19 -20.56
N ALA A 131 -4.10 -14.91 -20.70
CA ALA A 131 -3.22 -13.79 -20.41
C ALA A 131 -3.88 -12.84 -19.41
N GLN A 132 -3.08 -12.23 -18.55
CA GLN A 132 -3.51 -11.17 -17.65
C GLN A 132 -3.54 -9.85 -18.41
N PHE A 133 -4.64 -9.13 -18.30
CA PHE A 133 -4.74 -7.77 -18.82
C PHE A 133 -3.82 -6.83 -18.03
N ILE A 134 -3.02 -6.03 -18.73
CA ILE A 134 -2.20 -4.97 -18.11
C ILE A 134 -2.86 -3.61 -18.33
N SER A 135 -3.01 -3.22 -19.61
CA SER A 135 -3.58 -1.93 -20.01
C SER A 135 -3.97 -1.93 -21.48
N GLU A 136 -4.82 -1.00 -21.87
CA GLU A 136 -5.16 -0.70 -23.26
C GLU A 136 -5.08 0.82 -23.48
N PHE A 137 -4.32 1.25 -24.49
CA PHE A 137 -4.10 2.66 -24.84
C PHE A 137 -3.49 2.73 -26.25
N GLY A 138 -3.73 3.80 -27.02
CA GLY A 138 -3.04 4.07 -28.28
C GLY A 138 -3.25 2.99 -29.34
N ASP A 139 -4.49 2.48 -29.45
CA ASP A 139 -4.87 1.33 -30.29
C ASP A 139 -4.05 0.05 -30.00
N MET A 140 -3.47 -0.07 -28.80
CA MET A 140 -2.71 -1.23 -28.36
C MET A 140 -3.30 -1.83 -27.09
N THR A 141 -3.38 -3.16 -27.04
CA THR A 141 -3.65 -3.90 -25.82
C THR A 141 -2.38 -4.58 -25.34
N PHE A 142 -2.04 -4.38 -24.07
CA PHE A 142 -0.90 -5.00 -23.41
C PHE A 142 -1.36 -6.07 -22.42
N ALA A 143 -0.70 -7.21 -22.45
CA ALA A 143 -1.02 -8.34 -21.60
C ALA A 143 0.23 -9.02 -21.06
N LYS A 144 0.12 -9.66 -19.91
CA LYS A 144 1.14 -10.53 -19.35
C LYS A 144 0.76 -11.97 -19.57
N HIS A 145 1.67 -12.77 -20.09
CA HIS A 145 1.48 -14.20 -20.34
C HIS A 145 2.40 -15.02 -19.44
N TYR A 146 1.87 -16.11 -18.88
CA TYR A 146 2.56 -16.96 -17.91
C TYR A 146 2.89 -18.31 -18.52
N HIS A 147 4.17 -18.68 -18.52
CA HIS A 147 4.62 -20.00 -18.91
C HIS A 147 5.06 -20.82 -17.70
N PHE A 148 4.38 -21.94 -17.49
CA PHE A 148 4.73 -22.87 -16.43
C PHE A 148 5.71 -23.93 -16.95
N ARG A 149 6.96 -23.88 -16.49
CA ARG A 149 7.99 -24.88 -16.76
C ARG A 149 7.91 -26.00 -15.72
N LYS A 150 8.17 -27.23 -16.14
CA LYS A 150 8.44 -28.32 -15.18
C LYS A 150 9.69 -27.95 -14.38
N MET A 151 9.62 -27.99 -13.05
CA MET A 151 10.80 -27.81 -12.21
C MET A 151 11.82 -28.90 -12.56
N TYR A 152 12.92 -28.50 -13.20
CA TYR A 152 14.15 -29.26 -13.16
C TYR A 152 14.93 -28.79 -11.92
N SER A 153 15.76 -29.65 -11.35
CA SER A 153 16.46 -29.50 -10.05
C SER A 153 17.35 -28.26 -9.86
N SER A 154 17.30 -27.27 -10.75
CA SER A 154 18.21 -26.10 -10.83
C SER A 154 17.71 -24.82 -10.15
N GLY A 155 16.65 -24.87 -9.33
CA GLY A 155 16.19 -23.71 -8.55
C GLY A 155 15.71 -22.51 -9.39
N GLN A 156 15.40 -22.71 -10.68
CA GLN A 156 14.72 -21.67 -11.48
C GLN A 156 13.24 -21.61 -11.13
N SER A 157 12.66 -20.40 -11.15
CA SER A 157 11.22 -20.22 -10.95
C SER A 157 10.45 -21.08 -11.96
N PRO A 158 9.43 -21.85 -11.53
CA PRO A 158 8.60 -22.62 -12.44
C PRO A 158 7.75 -21.72 -13.36
N ILE A 159 7.71 -20.42 -13.11
CA ILE A 159 6.86 -19.47 -13.83
C ILE A 159 7.77 -18.49 -14.56
N VAL A 160 7.66 -18.44 -15.88
CA VAL A 160 8.30 -17.43 -16.73
C VAL A 160 7.22 -16.48 -17.23
N GLU A 161 7.39 -15.21 -16.91
CA GLU A 161 6.53 -14.13 -17.40
C GLU A 161 7.02 -13.65 -18.76
N THR A 162 6.10 -13.47 -19.70
CA THR A 162 6.34 -12.74 -20.94
C THR A 162 5.29 -11.66 -21.12
N TYR A 163 5.57 -10.68 -21.97
CA TYR A 163 4.69 -9.54 -22.20
C TYR A 163 4.27 -9.55 -23.66
N LEU A 164 2.98 -9.40 -23.88
CA LEU A 164 2.36 -9.43 -25.19
C LEU A 164 1.76 -8.07 -25.51
N VAL A 165 1.80 -7.70 -26.78
CA VAL A 165 1.14 -6.52 -27.34
C VAL A 165 0.33 -6.92 -28.56
N LYS A 166 -0.85 -6.32 -28.68
CA LYS A 166 -1.71 -6.48 -29.85
C LYS A 166 -2.19 -5.12 -30.31
N GLU A 167 -1.85 -4.78 -31.55
CA GLU A 167 -2.39 -3.62 -32.24
C GLU A 167 -3.85 -3.88 -32.62
N LYS A 168 -4.69 -2.86 -32.55
CA LYS A 168 -6.10 -2.92 -32.92
C LYS A 168 -6.24 -3.34 -34.39
N GLY A 169 -7.13 -4.30 -34.64
CA GLY A 169 -7.29 -4.91 -35.97
C GLY A 169 -6.26 -5.99 -36.31
N SER A 170 -5.16 -6.14 -35.55
CA SER A 170 -4.27 -7.29 -35.70
C SER A 170 -4.98 -8.57 -35.27
N GLU A 171 -4.73 -9.68 -35.97
CA GLU A 171 -5.14 -11.01 -35.50
C GLU A 171 -4.15 -11.60 -34.50
N PHE A 172 -2.92 -11.07 -34.46
CA PHE A 172 -1.79 -11.68 -33.76
C PHE A 172 -1.37 -10.89 -32.52
N TRP A 173 -1.06 -11.61 -31.46
CA TRP A 173 -0.33 -11.09 -30.30
C TRP A 173 1.17 -11.24 -30.53
N GLN A 174 1.92 -10.14 -30.40
CA GLN A 174 3.36 -10.13 -30.53
C GLN A 174 4.00 -10.18 -29.14
N ASN A 175 5.07 -10.96 -28.99
CA ASN A 175 5.86 -10.98 -27.76
C ASN A 175 6.84 -9.82 -27.75
N PHE A 176 6.97 -9.14 -26.61
CA PHE A 176 8.10 -8.25 -26.37
C PHE A 176 9.38 -9.08 -26.27
N PRO A 177 10.37 -8.83 -27.12
CA PRO A 177 11.56 -9.66 -27.17
C PRO A 177 12.37 -9.55 -25.88
N ASP A 178 13.21 -10.57 -25.68
CA ASP A 178 14.26 -10.55 -24.66
C ASP A 178 15.27 -9.41 -24.88
N ASN A 179 16.20 -9.27 -23.94
CA ASN A 179 17.20 -8.19 -23.89
C ASN A 179 17.94 -7.93 -25.22
N LYS A 180 18.14 -8.95 -26.08
CA LYS A 180 18.92 -8.79 -27.31
C LYS A 180 18.25 -7.87 -28.32
N TYR A 181 16.92 -7.93 -28.44
CA TYR A 181 16.14 -7.14 -29.41
C TYR A 181 15.18 -6.16 -28.74
N PHE A 182 15.27 -6.04 -27.42
CA PHE A 182 14.41 -5.19 -26.61
C PHE A 182 14.33 -3.76 -27.13
N LYS A 183 15.48 -3.09 -27.33
CA LYS A 183 15.54 -1.68 -27.73
C LYS A 183 14.80 -1.39 -29.03
N GLU A 184 15.03 -2.19 -30.08
CA GLU A 184 14.38 -2.02 -31.38
C GLU A 184 12.85 -2.15 -31.29
N LYS A 185 12.37 -3.21 -30.61
CA LYS A 185 10.92 -3.44 -30.48
C LYS A 185 10.25 -2.48 -29.52
N ALA A 186 10.90 -2.10 -28.41
CA ALA A 186 10.36 -1.10 -27.50
C ALA A 186 10.23 0.26 -28.20
N LEU A 187 11.23 0.65 -29.01
CA LEU A 187 11.14 1.87 -29.81
C LEU A 187 10.03 1.81 -30.87
N LYS A 188 9.70 0.63 -31.42
CA LYS A 188 8.53 0.49 -32.32
C LYS A 188 7.23 0.98 -31.67
N TYR A 189 7.03 0.71 -30.38
CA TYR A 189 5.77 1.00 -29.67
C TYR A 189 5.80 2.30 -28.86
N PHE A 190 6.99 2.76 -28.44
CA PHE A 190 7.13 3.85 -27.48
C PHE A 190 8.01 5.01 -27.95
N SER A 191 8.41 5.04 -29.24
CA SER A 191 9.27 6.12 -29.78
C SER A 191 8.64 7.51 -29.71
N ASP A 192 7.31 7.58 -29.72
CA ASP A 192 6.57 8.83 -29.80
C ASP A 192 6.51 9.55 -28.44
N ILE A 193 7.00 8.89 -27.39
CA ILE A 193 7.09 9.43 -26.04
C ILE A 193 8.55 9.78 -25.77
N PRO A 194 8.95 11.08 -25.84
CA PRO A 194 10.36 11.49 -25.86
C PRO A 194 11.17 10.94 -24.67
N SER A 195 10.60 10.99 -23.46
CA SER A 195 11.26 10.51 -22.25
C SER A 195 11.44 8.99 -22.22
N LEU A 196 10.54 8.22 -22.83
CA LEU A 196 10.72 6.77 -22.96
C LEU A 196 11.76 6.45 -24.04
N LYS A 197 11.69 7.12 -25.20
CA LYS A 197 12.66 6.99 -26.27
C LYS A 197 14.08 7.23 -25.78
N GLU A 198 14.31 8.28 -25.00
CA GLU A 198 15.61 8.59 -24.40
C GLU A 198 16.08 7.46 -23.47
N LYS A 199 15.27 7.07 -22.47
CA LYS A 199 15.62 6.01 -21.50
C LYS A 199 15.85 4.64 -22.14
N ILE A 200 15.07 4.27 -23.16
CA ILE A 200 15.26 3.04 -23.94
C ILE A 200 16.54 3.13 -24.77
N THR A 201 16.83 4.30 -25.36
CA THR A 201 18.01 4.47 -26.22
C THR A 201 19.31 4.45 -25.43
N SER A 202 19.32 5.06 -24.23
CA SER A 202 20.47 5.10 -23.32
C SER A 202 20.71 3.78 -22.58
N GLY A 203 19.77 2.83 -22.62
CA GLY A 203 19.84 1.56 -21.91
C GLY A 203 19.46 1.65 -20.43
N GLN A 204 18.92 2.79 -19.97
CA GLN A 204 18.36 2.90 -18.61
C GLN A 204 17.12 2.02 -18.43
N TYR A 205 16.38 1.77 -19.52
CA TYR A 205 15.28 0.83 -19.54
C TYR A 205 15.63 -0.42 -20.34
N GLU A 206 15.46 -1.57 -19.70
CA GLU A 206 15.65 -2.92 -20.26
C GLU A 206 14.35 -3.73 -20.15
N TYR A 207 14.38 -5.01 -20.55
CA TYR A 207 13.21 -5.90 -20.54
C TYR A 207 12.54 -6.01 -19.15
N ASN A 208 13.34 -6.05 -18.09
CA ASN A 208 12.86 -6.07 -16.70
C ASN A 208 12.05 -4.82 -16.31
N ASN A 209 12.14 -3.73 -17.09
CA ASN A 209 11.38 -2.50 -16.88
C ASN A 209 10.11 -2.40 -17.74
N ILE A 210 9.75 -3.43 -18.50
CA ILE A 210 8.64 -3.35 -19.48
C ILE A 210 7.30 -2.93 -18.85
N LEU A 211 6.99 -3.38 -17.64
CA LEU A 211 5.77 -2.93 -16.94
C LEU A 211 5.84 -1.42 -16.65
N SER A 212 6.98 -0.92 -16.19
CA SER A 212 7.19 0.51 -15.95
C SER A 212 7.06 1.33 -17.23
N ILE A 213 7.53 0.80 -18.36
CA ILE A 213 7.43 1.46 -19.67
C ILE A 213 5.97 1.51 -20.13
N ILE A 214 5.25 0.40 -20.06
CA ILE A 214 3.82 0.32 -20.42
C ILE A 214 3.01 1.31 -19.58
N LYS A 215 3.19 1.33 -18.26
CA LYS A 215 2.45 2.25 -17.38
C LYS A 215 2.84 3.72 -17.58
N THR A 216 4.11 4.00 -17.86
CA THR A 216 4.53 5.37 -18.23
C THR A 216 3.86 5.82 -19.54
N ALA A 217 3.72 4.92 -20.52
CA ALA A 217 3.06 5.20 -21.78
C ALA A 217 1.55 5.41 -21.61
N GLU A 218 0.89 4.55 -20.82
CA GLU A 218 -0.52 4.73 -20.43
C GLU A 218 -0.75 6.11 -19.80
N TYR A 219 0.11 6.52 -18.87
CA TYR A 219 -0.04 7.80 -18.17
C TYR A 219 0.26 9.00 -19.06
N TYR A 220 1.19 8.84 -20.01
CA TYR A 220 1.44 9.85 -21.02
C TYR A 220 0.20 10.07 -21.90
N GLU A 221 -0.49 9.01 -22.32
CA GLU A 221 -1.72 9.11 -23.09
C GLU A 221 -2.86 9.74 -22.27
N LYS A 222 -3.05 9.29 -21.02
CA LYS A 222 -4.03 9.89 -20.10
C LYS A 222 -3.79 11.37 -19.89
N TYR A 223 -2.54 11.80 -19.78
CA TYR A 223 -2.18 13.22 -19.69
C TYR A 223 -2.60 14.01 -20.94
N HIS A 224 -2.34 13.49 -22.14
CA HIS A 224 -2.74 14.15 -23.39
C HIS A 224 -4.25 14.20 -23.60
N ASN A 225 -4.97 13.21 -23.08
CA ASN A 225 -6.42 13.10 -23.21
C ASN A 225 -7.21 13.73 -22.05
N ASP A 226 -6.54 14.32 -21.05
CA ASP A 226 -7.14 14.77 -19.76
C ASP A 226 -7.98 13.66 -19.08
N GLU A 227 -7.52 12.42 -19.18
CA GLU A 227 -8.17 11.27 -18.55
C GLU A 227 -7.67 11.06 -17.12
N PRO A 228 -8.57 10.78 -16.16
CA PRO A 228 -8.17 10.50 -14.79
C PRO A 228 -7.56 9.10 -14.66
N ILE A 229 -6.68 8.95 -13.67
CA ILE A 229 -6.30 7.64 -13.14
C ILE A 229 -7.21 7.36 -11.96
N LEU A 230 -7.95 6.25 -12.00
CA LEU A 230 -8.91 5.88 -10.96
C LEU A 230 -8.28 4.92 -9.96
N TYR A 231 -8.61 5.10 -8.68
CA TYR A 231 -8.15 4.22 -7.59
C TYR A 231 -9.33 3.73 -6.75
N ASP A 232 -9.28 2.49 -6.29
CA ASP A 232 -10.21 1.96 -5.30
C ASP A 232 -9.94 2.55 -3.89
N LYS A 233 -10.76 2.14 -2.92
CA LYS A 233 -10.64 2.59 -1.52
C LYS A 233 -9.34 2.16 -0.83
N TYR A 234 -8.58 1.25 -1.43
CA TYR A 234 -7.27 0.76 -0.97
C TYR A 234 -6.13 1.39 -1.77
N TRP A 235 -6.40 2.50 -2.48
CA TRP A 235 -5.47 3.22 -3.34
C TRP A 235 -4.96 2.43 -4.53
N GLN A 236 -5.65 1.36 -4.95
CA GLN A 236 -5.22 0.54 -6.08
C GLN A 236 -5.84 1.04 -7.37
N GLU A 237 -5.02 1.12 -8.42
CA GLU A 237 -5.51 1.49 -9.73
C GLU A 237 -6.61 0.53 -10.21
N THR A 238 -7.71 1.09 -10.69
CA THR A 238 -8.87 0.35 -11.21
C THR A 238 -9.30 0.92 -12.54
N GLY A 239 -9.67 0.07 -13.49
CA GLY A 239 -10.34 0.49 -14.73
C GLY A 239 -11.86 0.65 -14.57
N ASN A 240 -12.42 0.20 -13.43
CA ASN A 240 -13.86 0.27 -13.18
C ASN A 240 -14.22 1.49 -12.33
N ILE A 241 -14.95 2.42 -12.93
CA ILE A 241 -15.46 3.62 -12.27
C ILE A 241 -16.40 3.32 -11.10
N GLU A 242 -17.17 2.23 -11.15
CA GLU A 242 -18.08 1.83 -10.06
C GLU A 242 -17.33 1.39 -8.79
N ASN A 243 -16.07 0.97 -8.94
CA ASN A 243 -15.21 0.59 -7.83
C ASN A 243 -14.27 1.72 -7.39
N ALA A 244 -14.24 2.83 -8.13
CA ALA A 244 -13.34 3.93 -7.86
C ALA A 244 -13.83 4.72 -6.64
N PHE A 245 -12.88 5.08 -5.78
CA PHE A 245 -13.09 5.90 -4.58
C PHE A 245 -12.28 7.19 -4.65
N PHE A 246 -11.14 7.13 -5.34
CA PHE A 246 -10.29 8.28 -5.60
C PHE A 246 -9.98 8.36 -7.08
N TYR A 247 -9.56 9.54 -7.52
CA TYR A 247 -8.94 9.70 -8.82
C TYR A 247 -7.76 10.68 -8.75
N SER A 248 -6.83 10.57 -9.69
CA SER A 248 -5.78 11.57 -9.87
C SER A 248 -5.77 12.10 -11.29
N LYS A 249 -5.37 13.37 -11.45
CA LYS A 249 -5.07 13.99 -12.73
C LYS A 249 -3.59 14.32 -12.80
N ILE A 250 -2.98 14.09 -13.96
CA ILE A 250 -1.63 14.57 -14.24
C ILE A 250 -1.78 16.04 -14.66
N VAL A 251 -1.41 16.97 -13.78
CA VAL A 251 -1.61 18.40 -14.01
C VAL A 251 -0.45 19.05 -14.77
N GLU A 252 0.74 18.47 -14.66
CA GLU A 252 1.92 18.93 -15.37
C GLU A 252 2.90 17.78 -15.58
N LYS A 253 3.58 17.80 -16.73
CA LYS A 253 4.75 16.97 -16.99
C LYS A 253 5.91 17.86 -17.42
N LYS A 254 6.95 17.96 -16.59
CA LYS A 254 8.17 18.71 -16.88
C LYS A 254 9.36 17.77 -16.88
N ASP A 255 10.00 17.63 -18.02
CA ASP A 255 11.10 16.68 -18.22
C ASP A 255 10.71 15.24 -17.85
N SER A 256 11.38 14.64 -16.86
CA SER A 256 11.08 13.32 -16.29
C SER A 256 10.14 13.35 -15.09
N LEU A 257 9.76 14.55 -14.63
CA LEU A 257 8.90 14.76 -13.45
C LEU A 257 7.43 14.88 -13.84
N TRP A 258 6.59 14.27 -13.03
CA TRP A 258 5.14 14.25 -13.21
C TRP A 258 4.47 14.80 -11.96
N ASN A 259 3.65 15.84 -12.12
CA ASN A 259 2.86 16.41 -11.04
C ASN A 259 1.44 15.87 -11.12
N LEU A 260 0.99 15.22 -10.05
CA LEU A 260 -0.33 14.63 -9.94
C LEU A 260 -1.12 15.29 -8.81
N ASP A 261 -2.36 15.65 -9.11
CA ASP A 261 -3.35 16.04 -8.12
C ASP A 261 -4.30 14.89 -7.85
N TYR A 262 -4.55 14.58 -6.58
CA TYR A 262 -5.41 13.48 -6.13
C TYR A 262 -6.67 14.04 -5.49
N TYR A 263 -7.81 13.40 -5.77
CA TYR A 263 -9.14 13.85 -5.38
C TYR A 263 -9.96 12.69 -4.84
N ASN A 264 -10.89 12.98 -3.94
CA ASN A 264 -11.96 12.07 -3.60
C ASN A 264 -13.05 12.13 -4.70
N ILE A 265 -13.55 10.97 -5.14
CA ILE A 265 -14.51 10.90 -6.24
C ILE A 265 -15.89 11.45 -5.86
N GLU A 266 -16.29 11.34 -4.59
CA GLU A 266 -17.63 11.71 -4.13
C GLU A 266 -17.80 13.23 -3.98
N ASP A 267 -16.81 13.91 -3.41
CA ASP A 267 -16.89 15.34 -3.08
C ASP A 267 -15.94 16.22 -3.91
N THR A 268 -15.09 15.63 -4.76
CA THR A 268 -14.09 16.31 -5.58
C THR A 268 -13.09 17.16 -4.78
N ILE A 269 -12.97 16.93 -3.47
CA ILE A 269 -12.01 17.62 -2.62
C ILE A 269 -10.61 17.15 -2.98
N LYS A 270 -9.71 18.11 -3.24
CA LYS A 270 -8.29 17.84 -3.45
C LYS A 270 -7.68 17.30 -2.17
N LEU A 271 -7.11 16.11 -2.24
CA LEU A 271 -6.49 15.40 -1.12
C LEU A 271 -4.98 15.66 -1.09
N TYR A 272 -4.34 15.53 -2.25
CA TYR A 272 -2.89 15.58 -2.40
C TYR A 272 -2.46 16.26 -3.71
N SER A 273 -1.24 16.78 -3.70
CA SER A 273 -0.45 17.11 -4.89
C SER A 273 0.91 16.43 -4.72
N ALA A 274 1.43 15.78 -5.75
CA ALA A 274 2.69 15.04 -5.62
C ALA A 274 3.50 15.02 -6.92
N THR A 275 4.81 15.25 -6.79
CA THR A 275 5.77 15.10 -7.88
C THR A 275 6.45 13.72 -7.87
N TYR A 276 6.43 13.03 -9.01
CA TYR A 276 7.05 11.72 -9.20
C TYR A 276 8.09 11.74 -10.32
N SER A 277 9.21 11.04 -10.13
CA SER A 277 10.19 10.74 -11.19
C SER A 277 9.96 9.40 -11.89
N SER A 278 9.15 8.53 -11.28
CA SER A 278 8.73 7.22 -11.78
C SER A 278 7.42 6.80 -11.11
N PHE A 279 6.59 6.05 -11.83
CA PHE A 279 5.33 5.47 -11.31
C PHE A 279 5.42 3.99 -10.95
N TYR A 280 6.40 3.28 -11.50
CA TYR A 280 6.56 1.84 -11.31
C TYR A 280 8.04 1.48 -11.12
N PRO A 281 8.54 1.39 -9.87
CA PRO A 281 7.84 1.79 -8.64
C PRO A 281 7.60 3.30 -8.58
N ASN A 282 6.65 3.72 -7.74
CA ASN A 282 6.41 5.12 -7.43
C ASN A 282 7.63 5.69 -6.69
N ILE A 283 8.31 6.66 -7.31
CA ILE A 283 9.45 7.37 -6.72
C ILE A 283 9.05 8.84 -6.61
N LYS A 284 8.75 9.29 -5.39
CA LYS A 284 8.46 10.70 -5.10
C LYS A 284 9.76 11.50 -5.25
N ASN A 285 9.75 12.58 -6.02
CA ASN A 285 10.92 13.43 -6.21
C ASN A 285 10.47 14.87 -6.48
N GLY A 286 10.65 15.75 -5.49
CA GLY A 286 10.05 17.09 -5.48
C GLY A 286 9.08 17.27 -4.31
N ILE A 287 8.03 18.07 -4.53
CA ILE A 287 7.11 18.45 -3.46
C ILE A 287 5.95 17.45 -3.38
N PHE A 288 5.59 17.06 -2.16
CA PHE A 288 4.34 16.39 -1.83
C PHE A 288 3.53 17.28 -0.89
N GLU A 289 2.31 17.62 -1.27
CA GLU A 289 1.39 18.41 -0.46
C GLU A 289 0.17 17.57 -0.09
N SER A 290 -0.28 17.69 1.15
CA SER A 290 -1.59 17.23 1.59
C SER A 290 -2.45 18.43 1.97
N TYR A 291 -3.74 18.34 1.70
CA TYR A 291 -4.68 19.44 1.87
C TYR A 291 -5.69 19.13 2.97
N TYR A 292 -6.17 20.15 3.66
CA TYR A 292 -7.38 20.10 4.48
C TYR A 292 -8.63 20.10 3.58
N PRO A 293 -9.79 19.65 4.10
CA PRO A 293 -11.06 19.74 3.37
C PRO A 293 -11.46 21.16 2.92
N ASN A 294 -10.94 22.19 3.58
CA ASN A 294 -11.17 23.59 3.21
C ASN A 294 -10.23 24.10 2.09
N GLY A 295 -9.38 23.23 1.52
CA GLY A 295 -8.47 23.55 0.42
C GLY A 295 -7.14 24.18 0.83
N TYR A 296 -6.91 24.49 2.11
CA TYR A 296 -5.59 24.92 2.55
C TYR A 296 -4.62 23.74 2.65
N ILE A 297 -3.35 24.00 2.36
CA ILE A 297 -2.28 23.01 2.57
C ILE A 297 -2.21 22.70 4.07
N ARG A 298 -2.17 21.40 4.39
CA ARG A 298 -1.96 20.86 5.74
C ARG A 298 -0.49 20.52 5.95
N GLN A 299 0.14 19.86 4.99
CA GLN A 299 1.52 19.41 5.09
C GLN A 299 2.20 19.51 3.73
N GLU A 300 3.43 19.99 3.71
CA GLU A 300 4.33 19.99 2.57
C GLU A 300 5.56 19.16 2.94
N ILE A 301 5.93 18.20 2.09
CA ILE A 301 7.12 17.36 2.25
C ILE A 301 7.98 17.50 0.99
N ILE A 302 9.26 17.81 1.17
CA ILE A 302 10.23 17.78 0.07
C ILE A 302 10.87 16.39 0.06
N TYR A 303 10.71 15.68 -1.05
CA TYR A 303 11.32 14.38 -1.32
C TYR A 303 12.48 14.50 -2.30
N GLU A 304 13.51 13.69 -2.07
CA GLU A 304 14.57 13.41 -3.03
C GLU A 304 14.71 11.90 -3.13
N ASP A 305 14.47 11.34 -4.33
CA ASP A 305 14.50 9.89 -4.59
C ASP A 305 13.73 9.04 -3.55
N ASN A 306 12.51 9.50 -3.25
CA ASN A 306 11.59 8.89 -2.29
C ASN A 306 12.02 9.03 -0.81
N ASP A 307 13.10 9.74 -0.50
CA ASP A 307 13.50 10.04 0.87
C ASP A 307 13.02 11.44 1.28
N PRO A 308 12.24 11.58 2.37
CA PRO A 308 11.81 12.89 2.82
C PRO A 308 12.99 13.66 3.42
N LYS A 309 13.18 14.91 2.99
CA LYS A 309 14.25 15.80 3.44
C LYS A 309 13.74 16.89 4.37
N GLU A 310 12.59 17.48 4.03
CA GLU A 310 12.01 18.59 4.76
C GLU A 310 10.50 18.43 4.91
N VAL A 311 9.95 18.89 6.04
CA VAL A 311 8.51 18.86 6.29
C VAL A 311 8.06 20.17 6.90
N LYS A 312 7.01 20.76 6.32
CA LYS A 312 6.27 21.89 6.87
C LYS A 312 4.85 21.46 7.18
N ILE A 313 4.33 21.87 8.33
CA ILE A 313 2.97 21.59 8.78
C ILE A 313 2.27 22.93 8.99
N TYR A 314 1.04 23.03 8.49
CA TYR A 314 0.22 24.23 8.49
C TYR A 314 -1.08 23.99 9.25
N ASN A 315 -1.64 25.04 9.83
CA ASN A 315 -2.96 24.99 10.46
C ASN A 315 -4.09 25.17 9.42
N GLN A 316 -5.34 25.01 9.85
CA GLN A 316 -6.52 25.14 8.99
C GLN A 316 -6.75 26.55 8.41
N LYS A 317 -5.96 27.56 8.81
CA LYS A 317 -5.95 28.92 8.24
C LYS A 317 -4.82 29.12 7.21
N GLY A 318 -4.03 28.09 6.92
CA GLY A 318 -2.89 28.14 6.03
C GLY A 318 -1.62 28.71 6.65
N ASN A 319 -1.58 28.97 7.96
CA ASN A 319 -0.38 29.49 8.62
C ASN A 319 0.57 28.34 8.99
N LEU A 320 1.86 28.53 8.79
CA LEU A 320 2.90 27.59 9.22
C LEU A 320 2.83 27.37 10.74
N LYS A 321 2.81 26.10 11.16
CA LYS A 321 2.81 25.65 12.56
C LYS A 321 4.17 25.05 12.94
N LYS A 322 4.74 24.19 12.08
CA LYS A 322 6.02 23.50 12.33
C LYS A 322 6.83 23.37 11.05
N TYR A 323 8.16 23.42 11.19
CA TYR A 323 9.10 23.12 10.12
C TYR A 323 10.26 22.30 10.69
N TYR A 324 10.54 21.15 10.09
CA TYR A 324 11.66 20.29 10.46
C TYR A 324 12.33 19.65 9.25
N LYS A 325 13.56 19.17 9.45
CA LYS A 325 14.36 18.45 8.46
C LYS A 325 14.76 17.08 8.98
N TYR A 326 14.96 16.16 8.05
CA TYR A 326 15.59 14.87 8.31
C TYR A 326 17.10 15.01 8.10
N ILE A 327 17.87 14.70 9.15
CA ILE A 327 19.33 14.74 9.13
C ILE A 327 19.85 13.32 9.18
N GLU A 328 20.62 12.97 8.16
CA GLU A 328 21.33 11.71 8.12
C GLU A 328 22.37 11.66 9.24
N THR A 329 22.30 10.64 10.07
CA THR A 329 23.31 10.40 11.11
C THR A 329 24.27 9.33 10.61
N ASN A 330 25.57 9.64 10.56
CA ASN A 330 26.65 8.71 10.13
C ASN A 330 26.85 7.50 11.08
N THR A 331 25.88 7.18 11.92
CA THR A 331 25.91 6.03 12.82
C THR A 331 25.50 4.77 12.06
N TYR A 332 26.25 3.68 12.27
CA TYR A 332 25.96 2.36 11.70
C TYR A 332 24.50 1.97 11.93
N GLY A 333 23.69 2.07 10.87
CA GLY A 333 22.23 1.87 10.91
C GLY A 333 21.38 3.11 10.59
N ALA A 334 21.93 4.12 9.91
CA ALA A 334 21.28 5.31 9.33
C ALA A 334 19.80 5.49 9.69
N GLN A 335 19.54 5.96 10.91
CA GLN A 335 18.24 6.50 11.26
C GLN A 335 18.31 8.01 11.05
N ASN A 336 17.37 8.51 10.24
CA ASN A 336 17.22 9.94 10.03
C ASN A 336 16.73 10.57 11.32
N LYS A 337 17.54 11.50 11.86
CA LYS A 337 17.16 12.26 13.03
C LYS A 337 16.34 13.47 12.59
N VAL A 338 15.23 13.73 13.26
CA VAL A 338 14.44 14.95 13.03
C VAL A 338 15.07 16.13 13.76
N GLU A 339 15.39 17.19 13.03
CA GLU A 339 15.76 18.50 13.57
C GLU A 339 14.68 19.53 13.24
N TYR A 340 14.11 20.15 14.28
CA TYR A 340 13.12 21.21 14.15
C TYR A 340 13.80 22.55 13.89
N ILE A 341 13.43 23.18 12.78
CA ILE A 341 13.94 24.49 12.39
C ILE A 341 13.08 25.60 13.00
N SER A 342 11.75 25.43 13.00
CA SER A 342 10.84 26.35 13.65
C SER A 342 9.59 25.66 14.20
N ILE A 343 9.09 26.20 15.31
CA ILE A 343 7.74 25.91 15.81
C ILE A 343 7.09 27.26 16.04
N ILE A 344 6.00 27.52 15.33
CA ILE A 344 5.34 28.80 15.27
C ILE A 344 4.11 28.74 16.16
N ASP A 345 4.00 29.67 17.09
CA ASP A 345 2.85 29.79 17.98
C ASP A 345 1.65 30.47 17.29
N SER A 346 0.56 30.68 18.02
CA SER A 346 -0.63 31.35 17.49
C SER A 346 -0.42 32.82 17.11
N THR A 347 0.67 33.45 17.58
CA THR A 347 1.03 34.84 17.25
C THR A 347 1.91 34.95 16.02
N GLY A 348 2.40 33.82 15.48
CA GLY A 348 3.35 33.80 14.38
C GLY A 348 4.81 33.84 14.84
N THR A 349 5.08 33.72 16.14
CA THR A 349 6.44 33.80 16.69
C THR A 349 7.07 32.40 16.74
N ASN A 350 8.34 32.29 16.30
CA ASN A 350 9.11 31.06 16.49
C ASN A 350 9.54 30.93 17.94
N ILE A 351 9.08 29.88 18.61
CA ILE A 351 9.32 29.66 20.04
C ILE A 351 10.47 28.68 20.33
N LEU A 352 11.13 28.16 19.29
CA LEU A 352 12.34 27.35 19.47
C LEU A 352 13.53 28.21 19.86
N GLU A 353 14.14 27.89 21.01
CA GLU A 353 15.40 28.47 21.45
C GLU A 353 16.54 27.48 21.21
N SER A 354 17.48 27.83 20.34
CA SER A 354 18.53 26.91 19.83
C SER A 354 19.40 26.25 20.91
N ASN A 355 19.55 26.88 22.09
CA ASN A 355 20.42 26.41 23.17
C ASN A 355 19.69 26.04 24.47
N ASN A 356 18.37 26.28 24.57
CA ASN A 356 17.60 26.09 25.79
C ASN A 356 16.58 24.95 25.65
N TYR A 357 15.88 24.68 26.75
CA TYR A 357 14.68 23.86 26.72
C TYR A 357 13.50 24.73 26.29
N THR A 358 12.82 24.33 25.23
CA THR A 358 11.53 24.93 24.86
C THR A 358 10.42 23.94 25.25
N GLU A 359 9.44 24.42 26.02
CA GLU A 359 8.23 23.66 26.35
C GLU A 359 7.04 24.26 25.61
N ILE A 360 6.25 23.39 24.95
CA ILE A 360 5.12 23.79 24.12
C ILE A 360 3.93 22.91 24.47
N ASN A 361 2.77 23.54 24.65
CA ASN A 361 1.51 22.83 24.85
C ASN A 361 0.72 22.81 23.54
N GLU A 362 0.44 21.62 23.02
CA GLU A 362 -0.34 21.40 21.81
C GLU A 362 -1.66 20.73 22.14
N TYR A 363 -2.76 21.35 21.72
CA TYR A 363 -4.09 20.80 21.91
C TYR A 363 -4.48 19.89 20.75
N ASP A 364 -4.76 18.62 21.06
CA ASP A 364 -5.31 17.63 20.16
C ASP A 364 -6.84 17.67 20.22
N GLN A 365 -7.44 18.24 19.17
CA GLN A 365 -8.89 18.41 19.07
C GLN A 365 -9.65 17.07 18.99
N LEU A 366 -9.04 16.02 18.42
CA LEU A 366 -9.70 14.72 18.28
C LEU A 366 -9.94 14.09 19.65
N ASN A 367 -8.88 14.06 20.45
CA ASN A 367 -8.86 13.36 21.73
C ASN A 367 -9.25 14.28 22.90
N ASN A 368 -9.44 15.58 22.65
CA ASN A 368 -9.65 16.60 23.69
C ASN A 368 -8.54 16.55 24.76
N THR A 369 -7.29 16.47 24.31
CA THR A 369 -6.11 16.33 25.19
C THR A 369 -5.03 17.34 24.84
N THR A 370 -4.35 17.88 25.85
CA THR A 370 -3.17 18.73 25.65
C THR A 370 -1.90 17.90 25.83
N HIS A 371 -1.02 17.97 24.84
CA HIS A 371 0.32 17.38 24.86
C HIS A 371 1.36 18.44 25.18
N THR A 372 2.18 18.19 26.20
CA THR A 372 3.36 18.99 26.51
C THR A 372 4.57 18.39 25.82
N ASN A 373 5.11 19.14 24.86
CA ASN A 373 6.27 18.79 24.04
C ASN A 373 7.48 19.58 24.53
N ILE A 374 8.56 18.87 24.87
CA ILE A 374 9.81 19.45 25.33
C ILE A 374 10.88 19.25 24.27
N PHE A 375 11.45 20.35 23.81
CA PHE A 375 12.52 20.39 22.83
C PHE A 375 13.84 20.75 23.50
N ARG A 376 14.94 20.15 23.02
CA ARG A 376 16.30 20.52 23.41
C ARG A 376 17.20 20.46 22.19
N LYS A 377 17.96 21.53 21.93
CA LYS A 377 18.82 21.63 20.74
C LYS A 377 18.05 21.22 19.47
N ASN A 378 16.90 21.85 19.26
CA ASN A 378 16.05 21.62 18.08
C ASN A 378 15.54 20.17 17.91
N THR A 379 15.47 19.37 18.98
CA THR A 379 15.00 17.97 18.90
C THR A 379 13.94 17.71 19.95
N LEU A 380 12.90 16.95 19.59
CA LEU A 380 11.88 16.51 20.55
C LEU A 380 12.48 15.49 21.51
N VAL A 381 12.60 15.85 22.78
CA VAL A 381 13.20 14.98 23.82
C VAL A 381 12.16 14.41 24.79
N SER A 382 10.94 14.94 24.79
CA SER A 382 9.83 14.44 25.56
C SER A 382 8.51 14.90 24.97
N SER A 383 7.51 14.02 24.97
CA SER A 383 6.11 14.40 24.78
C SER A 383 5.27 13.65 25.81
N TYR A 384 4.32 14.32 26.45
CA TYR A 384 3.43 13.69 27.43
C TYR A 384 2.09 14.42 27.53
N ARG A 385 1.09 13.76 28.11
CA ARG A 385 -0.20 14.35 28.49
C ARG A 385 -0.56 13.98 29.93
N ILE A 386 -1.49 14.72 30.52
CA ILE A 386 -2.09 14.37 31.81
C ILE A 386 -3.33 13.51 31.55
N GLY A 387 -3.36 12.30 32.12
CA GLY A 387 -4.51 11.40 32.06
C GLY A 387 -5.63 11.81 33.01
N GLU A 388 -6.77 11.13 32.93
CA GLU A 388 -7.94 11.41 33.75
C GLU A 388 -7.66 11.28 35.26
N ASP A 389 -6.86 10.28 35.64
CA ASP A 389 -6.43 10.03 37.03
C ASP A 389 -5.26 10.94 37.48
N SER A 390 -4.99 12.03 36.77
CA SER A 390 -3.83 12.91 36.97
C SER A 390 -2.46 12.25 36.74
N ASP A 391 -2.43 11.02 36.24
CA ASP A 391 -1.21 10.34 35.85
C ASP A 391 -0.57 10.97 34.60
N THR A 392 0.75 11.13 34.60
CA THR A 392 1.50 11.61 33.44
C THR A 392 1.78 10.47 32.47
N ILE A 393 1.21 10.52 31.26
CA ILE A 393 1.36 9.51 30.21
C ILE A 393 2.34 10.03 29.15
N PHE A 394 3.50 9.38 29.03
CA PHE A 394 4.56 9.79 28.09
C PHE A 394 4.41 9.13 26.72
N GLN A 395 4.52 9.89 25.62
CA GLN A 395 4.72 9.27 24.31
C GLN A 395 6.15 8.70 24.22
N ILE A 396 6.29 7.49 23.71
CA ILE A 396 7.61 6.87 23.51
C ILE A 396 8.24 7.48 22.26
N THR A 397 9.07 8.50 22.44
CA THR A 397 9.81 9.20 21.36
C THR A 397 11.28 8.76 21.24
N ASP A 398 11.73 7.79 22.06
CA ASP A 398 13.12 7.27 22.03
C ASP A 398 13.18 6.09 21.06
N ASP A 399 13.82 6.32 19.90
CA ASP A 399 14.09 5.33 18.85
C ASP A 399 14.82 4.08 19.36
N ARG A 400 15.56 4.19 20.47
CA ARG A 400 16.26 3.06 21.11
C ARG A 400 15.37 2.21 22.01
N TYR A 401 14.11 2.59 22.25
CA TYR A 401 13.22 1.78 23.06
C TYR A 401 12.93 0.45 22.35
N ASN A 402 13.32 -0.66 23.00
CA ASN A 402 13.16 -1.99 22.40
C ASN A 402 11.74 -2.54 22.62
N PHE A 403 10.88 -2.35 21.62
CA PHE A 403 9.52 -2.89 21.53
C PHE A 403 9.44 -4.43 21.38
N LYS A 404 10.58 -5.12 21.18
CA LYS A 404 10.66 -6.56 20.89
C LYS A 404 9.81 -6.98 19.67
N ILE A 405 9.81 -6.15 18.63
CA ILE A 405 9.02 -6.31 17.40
C ILE A 405 9.11 -7.73 16.83
N LYS A 406 10.32 -8.32 16.71
CA LYS A 406 10.50 -9.70 16.21
C LYS A 406 9.72 -10.75 17.01
N ARG A 407 9.66 -10.62 18.34
CA ARG A 407 8.90 -11.55 19.20
C ARG A 407 7.40 -11.32 19.05
N LEU A 408 6.99 -10.06 18.91
CA LEU A 408 5.59 -9.69 18.69
C LEU A 408 5.10 -10.22 17.33
N GLN A 409 5.89 -10.01 16.27
CA GLN A 409 5.67 -10.53 14.92
C GLN A 409 5.43 -12.04 14.93
N LYS A 410 6.29 -12.82 15.60
CA LYS A 410 6.11 -14.29 15.67
C LYS A 410 4.76 -14.67 16.28
N LYS A 411 4.32 -13.99 17.33
CA LYS A 411 3.02 -14.25 17.95
C LYS A 411 1.87 -13.82 17.04
N PHE A 412 2.03 -12.67 16.39
CA PHE A 412 1.06 -12.10 15.47
C PHE A 412 0.81 -13.06 14.30
N THR A 413 1.86 -13.42 13.55
CA THR A 413 1.76 -14.39 12.44
C THR A 413 1.18 -15.73 12.89
N ASN A 414 1.59 -16.25 14.05
CA ASN A 414 1.02 -17.51 14.57
C ASN A 414 -0.49 -17.42 14.84
N HIS A 415 -0.99 -16.25 15.27
CA HIS A 415 -2.41 -16.04 15.49
C HIS A 415 -3.15 -15.85 14.16
N ILE A 416 -2.65 -14.97 13.28
CA ILE A 416 -3.32 -14.65 12.02
C ILE A 416 -3.42 -15.87 11.10
N ASN A 417 -2.39 -16.73 11.03
CA ASN A 417 -2.38 -17.96 10.24
C ASN A 417 -3.45 -19.00 10.64
N GLN A 418 -4.17 -18.80 11.75
CA GLN A 418 -5.26 -19.68 12.18
C GLN A 418 -6.60 -19.32 11.53
N TYR A 419 -6.67 -18.20 10.82
CA TYR A 419 -7.91 -17.66 10.27
C TYR A 419 -7.81 -17.46 8.76
N PHE A 420 -8.94 -17.68 8.08
CA PHE A 420 -9.14 -17.27 6.70
C PHE A 420 -9.85 -15.92 6.66
N TYR A 421 -9.49 -15.08 5.69
CA TYR A 421 -10.10 -13.76 5.52
C TYR A 421 -10.49 -13.46 4.06
N ASP A 422 -11.28 -14.37 3.48
CA ASP A 422 -11.64 -14.38 2.07
C ASP A 422 -12.42 -13.14 1.60
N GLU A 423 -13.24 -12.53 2.47
CA GLU A 423 -13.94 -11.28 2.15
C GLU A 423 -12.92 -10.16 1.91
N ALA A 424 -11.96 -9.99 2.83
CA ALA A 424 -10.89 -9.00 2.68
C ALA A 424 -10.06 -9.25 1.41
N LEU A 425 -9.73 -10.51 1.11
CA LEU A 425 -8.97 -10.89 -0.08
C LEU A 425 -9.72 -10.60 -1.39
N SER A 426 -11.02 -10.83 -1.41
CA SER A 426 -11.87 -10.64 -2.60
C SER A 426 -11.91 -9.20 -3.10
N VAL A 427 -11.78 -8.24 -2.19
CA VAL A 427 -11.70 -6.80 -2.50
C VAL A 427 -10.26 -6.27 -2.45
N ASN A 428 -9.28 -7.18 -2.40
CA ASN A 428 -7.87 -6.88 -2.28
C ASN A 428 -7.52 -5.90 -1.15
N ALA A 429 -8.15 -6.05 0.02
CA ALA A 429 -7.93 -5.19 1.18
C ALA A 429 -6.49 -5.30 1.70
N GLN A 430 -5.71 -4.24 1.53
CA GLN A 430 -4.32 -4.12 1.97
C GLN A 430 -4.05 -2.69 2.46
N GLY A 431 -2.98 -2.52 3.24
CA GLY A 431 -2.58 -1.22 3.79
C GLY A 431 -2.07 -1.32 5.22
N PHE A 432 -2.04 -0.18 5.91
CA PHE A 432 -1.64 -0.09 7.31
C PHE A 432 -2.84 0.02 8.24
N LEU A 433 -2.80 -0.73 9.32
CA LEU A 433 -3.67 -0.59 10.48
C LEU A 433 -2.82 -0.07 11.65
N LEU A 434 -3.25 1.02 12.25
CA LEU A 434 -2.57 1.70 13.34
C LEU A 434 -3.23 1.34 14.66
N ILE A 435 -2.44 0.80 15.58
CA ILE A 435 -2.91 0.44 16.93
C ILE A 435 -2.30 1.41 17.94
N HIS A 436 -3.12 2.19 18.63
CA HIS A 436 -2.68 2.99 19.77
C HIS A 436 -2.70 2.12 21.03
N PHE A 437 -1.61 2.15 21.79
CA PHE A 437 -1.48 1.44 23.07
C PHE A 437 -1.20 2.43 24.19
N VAL A 438 -1.78 2.18 25.36
CA VAL A 438 -1.37 2.78 26.64
C VAL A 438 -0.82 1.68 27.55
N LEU A 439 0.36 1.93 28.10
CA LEU A 439 1.07 1.04 29.01
C LEU A 439 1.10 1.62 30.43
N ASP A 440 0.99 0.74 31.42
CA ASP A 440 1.30 1.08 32.82
C ASP A 440 2.82 1.13 33.10
N ASP A 441 3.16 1.50 34.34
CA ASP A 441 4.54 1.55 34.82
C ASP A 441 5.21 0.15 34.93
N ARG A 442 4.49 -0.95 34.66
CA ARG A 442 5.00 -2.32 34.61
C ARG A 442 5.19 -2.83 33.18
N GLY A 443 4.74 -2.07 32.18
CA GLY A 443 4.76 -2.42 30.75
C GLY A 443 3.61 -3.36 30.36
N ASN A 444 2.51 -3.36 31.12
CA ASN A 444 1.27 -4.01 30.73
C ASN A 444 0.44 -3.09 29.84
N VAL A 445 -0.24 -3.64 28.84
CA VAL A 445 -1.22 -2.88 28.05
C VAL A 445 -2.49 -2.70 28.89
N VAL A 446 -2.81 -1.47 29.26
CA VAL A 446 -3.99 -1.12 30.07
C VAL A 446 -5.14 -0.54 29.23
N ASP A 447 -4.82 0.01 28.06
CA ASP A 447 -5.80 0.50 27.09
C ASP A 447 -5.25 0.39 25.66
N TYR A 448 -6.15 0.30 24.70
CA TYR A 448 -5.81 0.30 23.27
C TYR A 448 -6.99 0.71 22.39
N SER A 449 -6.68 1.26 21.21
CA SER A 449 -7.67 1.56 20.17
C SER A 449 -7.08 1.34 18.77
N LEU A 450 -7.95 1.07 17.79
CA LEU A 450 -7.57 1.13 16.37
C LEU A 450 -7.80 2.57 15.90
N LEU A 451 -6.77 3.20 15.34
CA LEU A 451 -6.85 4.60 14.90
C LEU A 451 -7.38 4.76 13.48
N ASN A 452 -7.41 3.68 12.71
CA ASN A 452 -7.96 3.63 11.38
C ASN A 452 -8.50 2.21 11.09
N GLU A 453 -9.02 2.01 9.89
CA GLU A 453 -9.61 0.76 9.45
C GLU A 453 -9.07 0.36 8.06
N ILE A 454 -8.93 -0.94 7.80
CA ILE A 454 -8.68 -1.48 6.44
C ILE A 454 -9.92 -2.24 5.95
N HIS A 455 -10.31 -3.28 6.70
CA HIS A 455 -11.46 -4.11 6.38
C HIS A 455 -12.01 -4.69 7.69
N PRO A 456 -13.34 -4.79 7.89
CA PRO A 456 -13.91 -5.29 9.15
C PRO A 456 -13.31 -6.63 9.61
N GLN A 457 -13.08 -7.55 8.67
CA GLN A 457 -12.45 -8.84 8.96
C GLN A 457 -11.01 -8.71 9.46
N ILE A 458 -10.18 -7.88 8.81
CA ILE A 458 -8.79 -7.61 9.23
C ILE A 458 -8.78 -6.93 10.60
N ASN A 459 -9.62 -5.89 10.78
CA ASN A 459 -9.74 -5.15 12.04
C ASN A 459 -10.13 -6.09 13.19
N GLY A 460 -11.08 -7.00 12.95
CA GLY A 460 -11.51 -8.01 13.92
C GLY A 460 -10.40 -8.97 14.33
N LEU A 461 -9.59 -9.44 13.37
CA LEU A 461 -8.44 -10.32 13.64
C LEU A 461 -7.39 -9.62 14.51
N VAL A 462 -7.04 -8.38 14.18
CA VAL A 462 -6.07 -7.60 14.96
C VAL A 462 -6.60 -7.30 16.36
N ASN A 463 -7.88 -6.93 16.48
CA ASN A 463 -8.51 -6.70 17.77
C ASN A 463 -8.47 -7.96 18.66
N ASN A 464 -8.78 -9.13 18.08
CA ASN A 464 -8.69 -10.42 18.78
C ASN A 464 -7.26 -10.72 19.22
N PHE A 465 -6.27 -10.51 18.35
CA PHE A 465 -4.86 -10.65 18.71
C PHE A 465 -4.49 -9.82 19.94
N ILE A 466 -4.88 -8.53 19.95
CA ILE A 466 -4.58 -7.62 21.06
C ILE A 466 -5.23 -8.12 22.34
N LYS A 467 -6.54 -8.41 22.31
CA LYS A 467 -7.30 -8.91 23.47
C LYS A 467 -6.68 -10.18 24.06
N TYR A 468 -6.34 -11.15 23.23
CA TYR A 468 -5.86 -12.44 23.70
C TYR A 468 -4.38 -12.45 24.08
N TYR A 469 -3.52 -11.66 23.43
CA TYR A 469 -2.07 -11.79 23.60
C TYR A 469 -1.40 -10.60 24.30
N LEU A 470 -2.03 -9.42 24.33
CA LEU A 470 -1.40 -8.18 24.78
C LEU A 470 -2.14 -7.50 25.93
N PHE A 471 -3.47 -7.42 25.87
CA PHE A 471 -4.27 -6.70 26.87
C PHE A 471 -4.14 -7.31 28.27
N ASN A 472 -3.93 -6.46 29.28
CA ASN A 472 -3.65 -6.84 30.68
C ASN A 472 -2.49 -7.83 30.85
N LYS A 473 -1.56 -7.86 29.88
CA LYS A 473 -0.37 -8.72 29.90
C LYS A 473 0.88 -7.88 29.80
N ARG A 474 1.94 -8.34 30.45
CA ARG A 474 3.28 -7.75 30.38
C ARG A 474 3.93 -8.03 29.02
N ALA A 475 3.43 -7.36 27.98
CA ALA A 475 3.90 -7.49 26.61
C ALA A 475 5.19 -6.68 26.37
N PHE A 476 5.31 -5.52 27.04
CA PHE A 476 6.37 -4.55 26.80
C PHE A 476 7.25 -4.35 28.04
N ARG A 477 8.39 -3.66 27.86
CA ARG A 477 9.22 -3.27 29.00
C ARG A 477 8.61 -2.00 29.63
N PRO A 478 8.71 -1.80 30.95
CA PRO A 478 8.38 -0.50 31.52
C PRO A 478 9.12 0.63 30.80
N TYR A 479 8.39 1.65 30.34
CA TYR A 479 9.02 2.88 29.88
C TYR A 479 9.60 3.63 31.08
N LYS A 480 10.79 4.21 30.91
CA LYS A 480 11.48 4.93 31.99
C LYS A 480 11.85 6.33 31.54
N LYS A 481 11.37 7.33 32.29
CA LYS A 481 11.82 8.72 32.18
C LYS A 481 12.58 9.08 33.44
N ASN A 482 13.81 9.58 33.31
CA ASN A 482 14.69 9.93 34.44
C ASN A 482 14.84 8.76 35.44
N ARG A 483 15.02 7.54 34.92
CA ARG A 483 15.12 6.27 35.68
C ARG A 483 13.86 5.85 36.45
N VAL A 484 12.78 6.63 36.40
CA VAL A 484 11.48 6.30 37.02
C VAL A 484 10.59 5.64 35.97
N LYS A 485 9.92 4.55 36.36
CA LYS A 485 8.93 3.90 35.49
C LYS A 485 7.69 4.78 35.40
N ARG A 486 7.12 4.93 34.22
CA ARG A 486 5.98 5.81 33.96
C ARG A 486 4.96 5.11 33.07
N TYR A 487 3.72 5.60 33.12
CA TYR A 487 2.77 5.33 32.05
C TYR A 487 3.32 5.86 30.73
N SER A 488 3.01 5.16 29.65
CA SER A 488 3.46 5.55 28.33
C SER A 488 2.48 5.15 27.24
N GLU A 489 2.50 5.85 26.12
CA GLU A 489 1.70 5.52 24.94
C GLU A 489 2.54 5.53 23.66
N PHE A 490 2.08 4.79 22.66
CA PHE A 490 2.70 4.74 21.32
C PHE A 490 1.71 4.15 20.30
N VAL A 491 2.03 4.32 19.01
CA VAL A 491 1.31 3.67 17.91
C VAL A 491 2.14 2.54 17.32
N ALA A 492 1.53 1.37 17.15
CA ALA A 492 2.12 0.22 16.47
C ALA A 492 1.49 0.04 15.08
N PRO A 493 2.24 0.24 13.99
CA PRO A 493 1.78 -0.05 12.64
C PRO A 493 1.77 -1.56 12.35
N VAL A 494 0.69 -2.00 11.71
CA VAL A 494 0.50 -3.34 11.16
C VAL A 494 0.21 -3.24 9.68
N GLU A 495 1.11 -3.77 8.85
CA GLU A 495 0.98 -3.84 7.40
C GLU A 495 0.33 -5.16 7.01
N PHE A 496 -0.75 -5.07 6.25
CA PHE A 496 -1.36 -6.19 5.55
C PHE A 496 -1.07 -6.06 4.06
N SER A 497 -0.44 -7.08 3.49
CA SER A 497 -0.12 -7.15 2.07
C SER A 497 -0.61 -8.46 1.49
N ILE A 498 -1.08 -8.42 0.24
CA ILE A 498 -1.52 -9.61 -0.49
C ILE A 498 -0.50 -9.91 -1.57
N ASN A 499 0.06 -11.12 -1.53
CA ASN A 499 1.02 -11.61 -2.50
C ASN A 499 0.36 -12.71 -3.35
N ARG A 500 0.27 -12.48 -4.65
CA ARG A 500 -0.15 -13.47 -5.63
C ARG A 500 1.03 -13.70 -6.56
N TYR A 501 1.25 -14.92 -7.04
CA TYR A 501 2.38 -15.12 -7.96
C TYR A 501 2.22 -14.32 -9.27
N TYR A 502 0.97 -14.01 -9.67
CA TYR A 502 0.64 -13.19 -10.85
C TYR A 502 0.45 -11.70 -10.53
N ARG A 503 0.57 -11.33 -9.25
CA ARG A 503 0.48 -9.95 -8.82
C ARG A 503 1.33 -9.75 -7.58
N GLN A 504 2.42 -9.04 -7.78
CA GLN A 504 3.22 -8.56 -6.67
C GLN A 504 2.35 -7.67 -5.76
N PRO A 505 2.59 -7.69 -4.44
CA PRO A 505 1.94 -6.77 -3.53
C PRO A 505 2.10 -5.35 -4.05
N VAL A 506 1.02 -4.57 -4.04
CA VAL A 506 1.09 -3.17 -4.44
C VAL A 506 1.70 -2.42 -3.27
N ASN A 507 3.03 -2.47 -3.16
CA ASN A 507 3.76 -1.69 -2.19
C ASN A 507 3.80 -0.25 -2.71
N TYR A 508 2.76 0.53 -2.42
CA TYR A 508 2.75 1.99 -2.58
C TYR A 508 3.87 2.67 -1.76
N TYR A 509 4.49 1.90 -0.85
CA TYR A 509 5.47 2.35 0.13
C TYR A 509 6.84 1.76 -0.19
N HIS A 510 7.76 2.67 -0.50
CA HIS A 510 9.22 2.63 -0.40
C HIS A 510 9.93 1.28 -0.36
N LEU A 511 10.99 1.22 -1.17
CA LEU A 511 12.11 0.27 -1.11
C LEU A 511 11.73 -1.18 -1.34
N ASN A 512 11.82 -1.68 -2.59
CA ASN A 512 12.08 -3.11 -2.78
C ASN A 512 12.65 -3.55 -4.13
N HIS A 513 13.65 -2.82 -4.66
CA HIS A 513 14.60 -3.50 -5.56
C HIS A 513 15.28 -4.71 -4.85
N LEU A 514 15.38 -4.70 -3.51
CA LEU A 514 15.94 -5.80 -2.70
C LEU A 514 14.94 -6.92 -2.34
N HIS A 515 13.66 -6.67 -1.98
CA HIS A 515 12.70 -7.78 -1.84
C HIS A 515 12.32 -8.42 -3.17
N MET A 516 12.43 -7.73 -4.31
CA MET A 516 12.20 -8.37 -5.62
C MET A 516 13.06 -9.64 -5.79
N HIS A 517 14.32 -9.60 -5.34
CA HIS A 517 15.21 -10.77 -5.34
C HIS A 517 14.93 -11.75 -4.20
N MET A 518 14.60 -11.28 -2.99
CA MET A 518 14.34 -12.17 -1.84
C MET A 518 12.97 -12.87 -1.90
N HIS A 519 11.94 -12.26 -2.52
CA HIS A 519 10.63 -12.89 -2.70
C HIS A 519 10.67 -14.03 -3.72
N HIS A 520 11.47 -13.87 -4.78
CA HIS A 520 11.72 -14.97 -5.72
C HIS A 520 12.35 -16.17 -4.99
N GLN A 521 13.25 -15.94 -4.03
CA GLN A 521 13.82 -17.01 -3.20
C GLN A 521 12.83 -17.58 -2.17
N ARG A 522 11.96 -16.78 -1.56
CA ARG A 522 10.98 -17.27 -0.56
C ARG A 522 9.83 -18.07 -1.18
N MET A 523 9.39 -17.75 -2.39
CA MET A 523 8.43 -18.59 -3.12
C MET A 523 8.99 -19.99 -3.44
N MET A 524 10.32 -20.16 -3.49
CA MET A 524 10.95 -21.47 -3.67
C MET A 524 10.93 -22.33 -2.40
N ASN A 525 10.95 -21.72 -1.21
CA ASN A 525 11.07 -22.46 0.05
C ASN A 525 9.72 -22.85 0.68
N ASN A 526 8.61 -22.23 0.27
CA ASN A 526 7.27 -22.57 0.77
C ASN A 526 6.51 -23.56 -0.13
N PHE A 527 7.05 -23.91 -1.30
CA PHE A 527 6.52 -25.02 -2.08
C PHE A 527 6.96 -26.33 -1.42
N ASN A 528 6.17 -26.83 -0.46
CA ASN A 528 6.32 -28.21 0.00
C ASN A 528 6.00 -29.12 -1.20
N PRO A 529 6.98 -29.85 -1.79
CA PRO A 529 6.66 -30.84 -2.79
C PRO A 529 5.66 -31.83 -2.16
N PRO A 530 4.58 -32.23 -2.87
CA PRO A 530 3.69 -33.26 -2.35
C PRO A 530 4.56 -34.47 -2.00
N ALA A 531 4.53 -34.88 -0.72
CA ALA A 531 5.14 -36.12 -0.31
C ALA A 531 4.60 -37.21 -1.24
N SER A 532 5.51 -37.90 -1.93
CA SER A 532 5.16 -39.04 -2.77
C SER A 532 4.29 -39.96 -1.91
N PRO A 533 3.12 -40.42 -2.39
CA PRO A 533 2.37 -41.42 -1.66
C PRO A 533 3.33 -42.59 -1.48
N MET A 534 3.68 -42.93 -0.24
CA MET A 534 4.30 -44.21 0.05
C MET A 534 3.28 -45.26 -0.42
N GLY A 535 3.58 -45.84 -1.59
CA GLY A 535 2.77 -46.87 -2.19
C GLY A 535 3.16 -48.22 -1.63
N TYR A 536 2.12 -48.92 -1.17
CA TYR A 536 2.02 -50.33 -0.74
C TYR A 536 2.80 -50.77 0.50
#